data_AF-A0A917HWJ0-F1
#
_entry.id   AF-A0A917HWJ0-F1
#
_cell.length_a   1.000
_cell.length_b   1.000
_cell.length_c   1.000
_cell.angle_alpha   90.00
_cell.angle_beta   90.00
_cell.angle_gamma   90.00
#
_symmetry.space_group_name_H-M   'P 1'
#
loop_
_entity.id
_entity.type
_entity.pdbx_description
1 polymer ?
#
loop_
_entity_poly.entity_id
_entity_poly.type
_entity_poly.pdbx_seq_one_letter_code
_entity_poly.pdbx_strand_id
1 'polypeptide(L)'
;MSDKINNIFYSDGLFVKYPYVEFEQEEFNILFNSNREQKYTLDLFCPFCEKESVFSPIPQEDNYIYEQTHRNSMLGSDHPFSLRDSERGKEHWLSRLNIIIREFECSRNKTSHQHNFVVVFKFYDNHFLKIAQSPPVADLTNTQLRKYKKLSNDIFLELSKGRGLFSHGIGVGSFVYLRRIIENYIVKPELNKLGTQHEITPEELSKKDFKEKLNLLKGEISDFLVENKKIYSILSKGIHELTEDECKTKYPVVEKCIEMILDEQIELKEKAKKKEELAKQLNELS
;
A
#
# COMPACT_ATOMS: atom_id res chain seq x y z
N MET A 1 -10.76 17.54 -3.04
CA MET A 1 -11.54 16.29 -3.04
C MET A 1 -11.75 15.89 -1.59
N SER A 2 -12.91 15.37 -1.19
CA SER A 2 -13.13 14.88 0.20
C SER A 2 -12.13 13.76 0.50
N ASP A 3 -11.48 13.80 1.67
CA ASP A 3 -10.51 12.77 2.10
C ASP A 3 -11.10 11.35 2.01
N LYS A 4 -12.41 11.23 2.22
CA LYS A 4 -13.18 10.00 2.05
C LYS A 4 -13.11 9.42 0.64
N ILE A 5 -13.28 10.23 -0.40
CA ILE A 5 -13.26 9.76 -1.80
C ILE A 5 -11.84 9.37 -2.23
N ASN A 6 -10.86 10.14 -1.80
CA ASN A 6 -9.45 9.85 -1.98
C ASN A 6 -9.08 8.48 -1.40
N ASN A 7 -9.51 8.21 -0.15
CA ASN A 7 -9.29 6.92 0.49
C ASN A 7 -9.90 5.78 -0.32
N ILE A 8 -11.15 5.93 -0.78
CA ILE A 8 -11.82 4.90 -1.60
C ILE A 8 -11.03 4.58 -2.86
N PHE A 9 -10.48 5.59 -3.55
CA PHE A 9 -9.71 5.37 -4.77
C PHE A 9 -8.38 4.68 -4.49
N TYR A 10 -7.56 5.22 -3.58
CA TYR A 10 -6.13 4.84 -3.54
C TYR A 10 -5.58 4.50 -2.16
N SER A 11 -6.40 4.38 -1.11
CA SER A 11 -5.95 3.94 0.23
C SER A 11 -6.68 2.70 0.74
N ASP A 12 -8.00 2.64 0.56
CA ASP A 12 -8.82 1.55 1.07
C ASP A 12 -8.58 0.26 0.30
N GLY A 13 -8.74 -0.88 0.96
CA GLY A 13 -8.64 -2.20 0.31
C GLY A 13 -9.79 -2.48 -0.66
N LEU A 14 -9.64 -3.57 -1.42
CA LEU A 14 -10.77 -4.22 -2.10
C LEU A 14 -11.74 -4.83 -1.08
N PHE A 15 -13.00 -4.95 -1.50
CA PHE A 15 -14.14 -5.55 -0.78
C PHE A 15 -14.60 -4.80 0.49
N VAL A 16 -14.07 -3.61 0.74
CA VAL A 16 -14.64 -2.68 1.72
C VAL A 16 -16.05 -2.29 1.26
N LYS A 17 -17.02 -2.39 2.18
CA LYS A 17 -18.43 -2.07 1.92
C LYS A 17 -18.71 -0.62 2.31
N TYR A 18 -19.35 0.11 1.40
CA TYR A 18 -19.70 1.52 1.55
C TYR A 18 -21.22 1.68 1.49
N PRO A 19 -21.91 1.89 2.62
CA PRO A 19 -23.35 2.13 2.65
C PRO A 19 -23.71 3.41 1.89
N TYR A 20 -24.74 3.38 1.04
CA TYR A 20 -25.11 4.56 0.25
C TYR A 20 -25.49 5.77 1.11
N VAL A 21 -26.11 5.51 2.27
CA VAL A 21 -26.58 6.53 3.22
C VAL A 21 -25.46 7.37 3.83
N GLU A 22 -24.21 6.92 3.72
CA GLU A 22 -23.05 7.67 4.21
C GLU A 22 -22.55 8.71 3.21
N PHE A 23 -23.09 8.74 1.98
CA PHE A 23 -22.58 9.56 0.88
C PHE A 23 -23.57 10.64 0.46
N GLU A 24 -23.04 11.84 0.32
CA GLU A 24 -23.77 12.97 -0.27
C GLU A 24 -23.73 12.90 -1.80
N GLN A 25 -24.67 13.59 -2.45
CA GLN A 25 -24.75 13.64 -3.91
C GLN A 25 -23.45 14.12 -4.58
N GLU A 26 -22.80 15.12 -3.99
CA GLU A 26 -21.53 15.65 -4.50
C GLU A 26 -20.41 14.60 -4.45
N GLU A 27 -20.39 13.77 -3.40
CA GLU A 27 -19.41 12.69 -3.26
C GLU A 27 -19.59 11.61 -4.33
N PHE A 28 -20.85 11.24 -4.63
CA PHE A 28 -21.15 10.36 -5.74
C PHE A 28 -20.78 10.97 -7.09
N ASN A 29 -21.02 12.27 -7.27
CA ASN A 29 -20.64 12.97 -8.50
C ASN A 29 -19.13 12.95 -8.73
N ILE A 30 -18.33 13.04 -7.67
CA ILE A 30 -16.87 12.91 -7.74
C ILE A 30 -16.49 11.46 -8.05
N LEU A 31 -16.98 10.52 -7.25
CA LEU A 31 -16.63 9.09 -7.33
C LEU A 31 -16.97 8.48 -8.69
N PHE A 32 -18.01 9.01 -9.36
CA PHE A 32 -18.52 8.50 -10.62
C PHE A 32 -18.41 9.46 -11.80
N ASN A 33 -17.87 10.67 -11.58
CA ASN A 33 -17.65 11.69 -12.61
C ASN A 33 -18.92 11.93 -13.45
N SER A 34 -20.07 11.98 -12.77
CA SER A 34 -21.39 12.17 -13.37
C SER A 34 -21.73 13.64 -13.63
N ASN A 35 -20.91 14.59 -13.17
CA ASN A 35 -21.06 16.00 -13.49
C ASN A 35 -20.49 16.30 -14.90
N ARG A 36 -21.28 16.94 -15.76
CA ARG A 36 -20.89 17.32 -17.13
C ARG A 36 -19.93 18.51 -17.18
N GLU A 37 -20.03 19.42 -16.20
CA GLU A 37 -19.29 20.68 -16.19
C GLU A 37 -17.91 20.53 -15.52
N GLN A 38 -17.79 19.62 -14.56
CA GLN A 38 -16.56 19.43 -13.79
C GLN A 38 -16.09 17.97 -13.86
N LYS A 39 -14.93 17.76 -14.49
CA LYS A 39 -14.23 16.47 -14.48
C LYS A 39 -13.21 16.44 -13.35
N TYR A 40 -13.26 15.39 -12.55
CA TYR A 40 -12.36 15.22 -11.42
C TYR A 40 -11.11 14.42 -11.81
N THR A 41 -9.94 15.03 -11.62
CA THR A 41 -8.63 14.39 -11.75
C THR A 41 -8.16 13.82 -10.43
N LEU A 42 -7.23 12.85 -10.49
CA LEU A 42 -6.58 12.27 -9.31
C LEU A 42 -5.09 12.56 -9.37
N ASP A 43 -4.52 13.01 -8.25
CA ASP A 43 -3.07 13.16 -8.12
C ASP A 43 -2.51 11.88 -7.50
N LEU A 44 -1.83 11.08 -8.31
CA LEU A 44 -1.35 9.75 -7.93
C LEU A 44 0.06 9.51 -8.46
N PHE A 45 0.78 8.63 -7.77
CA PHE A 45 2.01 8.11 -8.29
C PHE A 45 1.76 7.11 -9.42
N CYS A 46 2.43 7.29 -10.56
CA CYS A 46 2.38 6.33 -11.66
C CYS A 46 3.54 5.33 -11.53
N PRO A 47 3.29 4.02 -11.29
CA PRO A 47 4.36 3.05 -11.08
C PRO A 47 5.21 2.78 -12.32
N PHE A 48 4.68 3.08 -13.51
CA PHE A 48 5.35 2.93 -14.80
C PHE A 48 6.19 4.16 -15.18
N CYS A 49 5.72 5.38 -14.87
CA CYS A 49 6.53 6.59 -15.05
C CYS A 49 7.54 6.80 -13.92
N GLU A 50 7.36 6.09 -12.80
CA GLU A 50 8.11 6.25 -11.56
C GLU A 50 8.08 7.67 -10.98
N LYS A 51 6.99 8.41 -11.24
CA LYS A 51 6.82 9.80 -10.81
C LYS A 51 5.36 10.08 -10.46
N GLU A 52 5.16 11.07 -9.59
CA GLU A 52 3.86 11.69 -9.37
C GLU A 52 3.31 12.25 -10.68
N SER A 53 2.02 12.01 -10.92
CA SER A 53 1.32 12.42 -12.13
C SER A 53 -0.14 12.74 -11.83
N VAL A 54 -0.72 13.57 -12.69
CA VAL A 54 -2.16 13.80 -12.71
C VAL A 54 -2.80 12.72 -13.58
N PHE A 55 -3.82 12.06 -13.05
CA PHE A 55 -4.63 11.06 -13.72
C PHE A 55 -5.97 11.68 -14.12
N SER A 56 -6.20 11.76 -15.43
CA SER A 56 -7.40 12.37 -16.00
C SER A 56 -8.44 11.30 -16.30
N PRO A 57 -9.73 11.52 -16.00
CA PRO A 57 -10.75 10.52 -16.27
C PRO A 57 -10.88 10.32 -17.79
N ILE A 58 -10.80 9.07 -18.23
CA ILE A 58 -11.06 8.74 -19.64
C ILE A 58 -12.57 8.89 -19.86
N PRO A 59 -13.02 9.70 -20.82
CA PRO A 59 -14.42 9.77 -21.16
C PRO A 59 -14.86 8.40 -21.69
N GLN A 60 -15.73 7.72 -20.96
CA GLN A 60 -16.51 6.63 -21.55
C GLN A 60 -17.44 7.30 -22.57
N GLU A 61 -17.32 6.89 -23.85
CA GLU A 61 -18.20 7.37 -24.92
C GLU A 61 -19.68 7.20 -24.55
N ASP A 62 -19.98 6.19 -23.73
CA ASP A 62 -21.21 6.01 -22.98
C ASP A 62 -20.89 5.92 -21.47
N ASN A 63 -20.89 7.05 -20.75
CA ASN A 63 -20.84 7.00 -19.29
C ASN A 63 -22.11 6.27 -18.82
N TYR A 64 -22.01 4.96 -18.55
CA TYR A 64 -23.14 4.07 -18.28
C TYR A 64 -24.03 4.62 -17.16
N ILE A 65 -23.43 5.27 -16.17
CA ILE A 65 -24.14 5.95 -15.08
C ILE A 65 -24.94 7.11 -15.65
N TYR A 66 -24.30 7.97 -16.42
CA TYR A 66 -24.96 9.09 -17.08
C TYR A 66 -26.09 8.62 -18.01
N GLU A 67 -25.85 7.62 -18.85
CA GLU A 67 -26.85 7.08 -19.78
C GLU A 67 -28.05 6.49 -19.04
N GLN A 68 -27.82 5.74 -17.96
CA GLN A 68 -28.89 5.18 -17.12
C GLN A 68 -29.59 6.27 -16.29
N THR A 69 -28.87 7.27 -15.78
CA THR A 69 -29.49 8.43 -15.12
C THR A 69 -30.38 9.20 -16.09
N HIS A 70 -29.94 9.37 -17.33
CA HIS A 70 -30.68 10.13 -18.34
C HIS A 70 -31.93 9.38 -18.81
N ARG A 71 -31.79 8.08 -19.12
CA ARG A 71 -32.93 7.20 -19.44
C ARG A 71 -33.97 7.19 -18.32
N ASN A 72 -33.53 7.10 -17.07
CA ASN A 72 -34.44 7.09 -15.92
C ASN A 72 -35.05 8.47 -15.63
N SER A 73 -34.32 9.57 -15.82
CA SER A 73 -34.84 10.94 -15.68
C SER A 73 -35.93 11.28 -16.70
N MET A 74 -35.88 10.66 -17.89
CA MET A 74 -36.93 10.78 -18.90
C MET A 74 -38.17 9.94 -18.58
N LEU A 75 -38.06 8.96 -17.68
CA LEU A 75 -39.15 8.05 -17.29
C LEU A 75 -39.83 8.43 -15.96
N GLY A 76 -39.37 9.48 -15.28
CA GLY A 76 -39.96 10.00 -14.04
C GLY A 76 -39.00 10.91 -13.27
N SER A 77 -39.55 11.74 -12.38
CA SER A 77 -38.85 12.74 -11.55
C SER A 77 -37.93 12.16 -10.47
N ASP A 78 -37.40 10.97 -10.68
CA ASP A 78 -36.59 10.27 -9.70
C ASP A 78 -35.14 10.69 -9.87
N HIS A 79 -34.68 11.51 -8.92
CA HIS A 79 -33.29 11.88 -8.81
C HIS A 79 -32.46 10.59 -8.70
N PRO A 80 -31.44 10.37 -9.55
CA PRO A 80 -30.70 9.10 -9.58
C PRO A 80 -30.27 8.75 -8.16
N PHE A 81 -29.49 9.58 -7.47
CA PHE A 81 -28.99 9.30 -6.11
C PHE A 81 -30.02 9.41 -4.95
N SER A 82 -31.32 9.23 -5.20
CA SER A 82 -32.34 9.18 -4.15
C SER A 82 -32.77 7.74 -3.84
N LEU A 83 -33.28 7.53 -2.62
CA LEU A 83 -33.96 6.29 -2.24
C LEU A 83 -35.35 6.27 -2.88
N ARG A 84 -35.66 5.22 -3.64
CA ARG A 84 -37.03 5.00 -4.14
C ARG A 84 -37.80 4.11 -3.18
N ASP A 85 -39.10 4.36 -3.05
CA ASP A 85 -40.02 3.42 -2.41
C ASP A 85 -40.24 2.22 -3.33
N SER A 86 -39.85 1.03 -2.89
CA SER A 86 -40.21 -0.24 -3.53
C SER A 86 -41.28 -0.95 -2.69
N GLU A 87 -42.04 -1.85 -3.31
CA GLU A 87 -43.02 -2.71 -2.59
C GLU A 87 -42.40 -3.56 -1.47
N ARG A 88 -41.06 -3.69 -1.41
CA ARG A 88 -40.31 -4.44 -0.39
C ARG A 88 -39.47 -3.56 0.56
N GLY A 89 -39.59 -2.24 0.50
CA GLY A 89 -38.82 -1.27 1.31
C GLY A 89 -38.11 -0.19 0.49
N LYS A 90 -37.27 0.63 1.12
CA LYS A 90 -36.48 1.66 0.41
C LYS A 90 -35.27 1.04 -0.26
N GLU A 91 -35.16 1.17 -1.58
CA GLU A 91 -34.01 0.69 -2.37
C GLU A 91 -33.32 1.88 -3.04
N HIS A 92 -31.98 1.90 -3.00
CA HIS A 92 -31.21 2.95 -3.64
C HIS A 92 -31.00 2.62 -5.11
N TRP A 93 -31.17 3.58 -6.02
CA TRP A 93 -31.08 3.33 -7.45
C TRP A 93 -29.78 2.64 -7.90
N LEU A 94 -28.66 2.91 -7.22
CA LEU A 94 -27.34 2.35 -7.57
C LEU A 94 -27.33 0.84 -7.41
N SER A 95 -28.21 0.24 -6.60
CA SER A 95 -28.32 -1.21 -6.46
C SER A 95 -28.68 -1.91 -7.77
N ARG A 96 -29.32 -1.19 -8.71
CA ARG A 96 -29.64 -1.69 -10.05
C ARG A 96 -28.44 -1.67 -10.99
N LEU A 97 -27.39 -0.93 -10.67
CA LEU A 97 -26.13 -0.99 -11.38
C LEU A 97 -25.43 -2.27 -10.93
N ASN A 98 -25.00 -3.12 -11.87
CA ASN A 98 -24.28 -4.32 -11.47
C ASN A 98 -22.80 -3.99 -11.18
N ILE A 99 -22.13 -3.40 -12.17
CA ILE A 99 -20.71 -3.07 -12.14
C ILE A 99 -20.50 -1.71 -12.78
N ILE A 100 -19.66 -0.88 -12.16
CA ILE A 100 -19.13 0.37 -12.74
C ILE A 100 -17.61 0.24 -12.82
N ILE A 101 -17.06 0.55 -13.99
CA ILE A 101 -15.61 0.65 -14.21
C ILE A 101 -15.26 2.12 -14.32
N ARG A 102 -14.29 2.58 -13.52
CA ARG A 102 -13.68 3.91 -13.61
C ARG A 102 -12.26 3.75 -14.11
N GLU A 103 -11.93 4.48 -15.18
CA GLU A 103 -10.60 4.49 -15.76
C GLU A 103 -10.07 5.92 -15.88
N PHE A 104 -8.79 6.09 -15.56
CA PHE A 104 -8.07 7.36 -15.62
C PHE A 104 -6.75 7.17 -16.35
N GLU A 105 -6.46 8.05 -17.31
CA GLU A 105 -5.20 8.06 -18.05
C GLU A 105 -4.12 8.88 -17.32
N CYS A 106 -2.88 8.39 -17.35
CA CYS A 106 -1.75 9.14 -16.83
C CYS A 106 -1.37 10.28 -17.78
N SER A 107 -1.36 11.53 -17.28
CA SER A 107 -1.05 12.70 -18.12
C SER A 107 0.38 12.70 -18.66
N ARG A 108 1.32 11.97 -18.04
CA ARG A 108 2.70 11.82 -18.53
C ARG A 108 2.83 10.86 -19.71
N ASN A 109 1.90 9.91 -19.86
CA ASN A 109 1.89 8.96 -20.95
C ASN A 109 0.46 8.51 -21.25
N LYS A 110 -0.14 9.16 -22.24
CA LYS A 110 -1.51 8.88 -22.70
C LYS A 110 -1.60 7.81 -23.78
N THR A 111 -0.46 7.38 -24.35
CA THR A 111 -0.44 6.45 -25.49
C THR A 111 -0.42 4.98 -25.07
N SER A 112 -0.08 4.68 -23.81
CA SER A 112 -0.04 3.32 -23.28
C SER A 112 -1.03 3.12 -22.14
N HIS A 113 -1.99 2.22 -22.34
CA HIS A 113 -2.99 1.83 -21.33
C HIS A 113 -2.37 1.20 -20.07
N GLN A 114 -1.11 0.77 -20.12
CA GLN A 114 -0.41 0.26 -18.94
C GLN A 114 -0.32 1.30 -17.83
N HIS A 115 -0.29 2.59 -18.18
CA HIS A 115 -0.24 3.68 -17.21
C HIS A 115 -1.60 4.03 -16.61
N ASN A 116 -2.69 3.39 -17.05
CA ASN A 116 -4.03 3.76 -16.62
C ASN A 116 -4.31 3.29 -15.20
N PHE A 117 -4.98 4.15 -14.45
CA PHE A 117 -5.55 3.80 -13.15
C PHE A 117 -7.00 3.37 -13.35
N VAL A 118 -7.30 2.12 -12.99
CA VAL A 118 -8.61 1.48 -13.14
C VAL A 118 -9.13 1.08 -11.77
N VAL A 119 -10.39 1.38 -11.50
CA VAL A 119 -11.13 0.90 -10.31
C VAL A 119 -12.47 0.35 -10.74
N VAL A 120 -12.84 -0.79 -10.20
CA VAL A 120 -14.13 -1.44 -10.47
C VAL A 120 -14.95 -1.52 -9.21
N PHE A 121 -16.19 -1.05 -9.28
CA PHE A 121 -17.16 -1.08 -8.19
C PHE A 121 -18.31 -2.03 -8.54
N LYS A 122 -18.77 -2.78 -7.55
CA LYS A 122 -20.00 -3.57 -7.63
C LYS A 122 -21.02 -3.05 -6.63
N PHE A 123 -22.27 -2.98 -7.06
CA PHE A 123 -23.38 -2.41 -6.30
C PHE A 123 -24.44 -3.48 -6.11
N TYR A 124 -25.02 -3.52 -4.92
CA TYR A 124 -26.16 -4.37 -4.58
C TYR A 124 -26.71 -3.94 -3.21
N ASP A 125 -27.96 -4.31 -2.94
CA ASP A 125 -28.66 -3.96 -1.71
C ASP A 125 -28.61 -2.45 -1.40
N ASN A 126 -27.95 -2.07 -0.30
CA ASN A 126 -27.81 -0.70 0.20
C ASN A 126 -26.36 -0.20 0.26
N HIS A 127 -25.43 -0.88 -0.42
CA HIS A 127 -24.01 -0.52 -0.40
C HIS A 127 -23.32 -0.80 -1.74
N PHE A 128 -22.11 -0.28 -1.90
CA PHE A 128 -21.22 -0.68 -2.97
C PHE A 128 -19.89 -1.13 -2.41
N LEU A 129 -19.12 -1.82 -3.24
CA LEU A 129 -17.79 -2.28 -2.87
C LEU A 129 -16.82 -2.17 -4.04
N LYS A 130 -15.57 -1.86 -3.71
CA LYS A 130 -14.46 -1.85 -4.66
C LYS A 130 -14.00 -3.29 -4.90
N ILE A 131 -14.23 -3.85 -6.08
CA ILE A 131 -13.92 -5.26 -6.39
C ILE A 131 -12.61 -5.47 -7.15
N ALA A 132 -12.13 -4.44 -7.84
CA ALA A 132 -10.85 -4.49 -8.53
C ALA A 132 -10.19 -3.11 -8.59
N GLN A 133 -8.86 -3.12 -8.69
CA GLN A 133 -8.06 -1.92 -8.84
C GLN A 133 -6.75 -2.26 -9.57
N SER A 134 -6.31 -1.39 -10.47
CA SER A 134 -4.98 -1.44 -11.08
C SER A 134 -4.46 -0.01 -11.32
N PRO A 135 -3.22 0.33 -10.95
CA PRO A 135 -2.31 -0.44 -10.11
C PRO A 135 -2.87 -0.68 -8.69
N PRO A 136 -2.41 -1.70 -7.95
CA PRO A 136 -2.79 -1.93 -6.56
C PRO A 136 -2.45 -0.72 -5.67
N VAL A 137 -3.20 -0.51 -4.57
CA VAL A 137 -2.92 0.54 -3.55
C VAL A 137 -1.43 0.61 -3.18
N ALA A 138 -0.79 -0.53 -3.00
CA ALA A 138 0.63 -0.59 -2.65
C ALA A 138 1.50 0.10 -3.71
N ASP A 139 1.21 -0.04 -5.00
CA ASP A 139 2.01 0.59 -6.05
C ASP A 139 1.78 2.11 -6.15
N LEU A 140 0.63 2.61 -5.70
CA LEU A 140 0.25 4.03 -5.71
C LEU A 140 0.76 4.81 -4.49
N THR A 141 0.90 4.14 -3.35
CA THR A 141 1.26 4.75 -2.06
C THR A 141 2.74 4.62 -1.71
N ASN A 142 3.52 3.88 -2.51
CA ASN A 142 4.89 3.46 -2.15
C ASN A 142 6.04 4.25 -2.79
N THR A 143 5.86 5.53 -3.13
CA THR A 143 7.03 6.39 -3.46
C THR A 143 8.07 6.36 -2.36
N GLN A 144 7.63 6.46 -1.11
CA GLN A 144 8.51 6.43 0.05
C GLN A 144 9.18 5.05 0.23
N LEU A 145 8.49 3.94 -0.05
CA LEU A 145 9.08 2.61 0.11
C LEU A 145 10.04 2.22 -1.01
N ARG A 146 9.91 2.83 -2.20
CA ARG A 146 10.80 2.56 -3.34
C ARG A 146 12.27 2.81 -3.00
N LYS A 147 12.58 3.73 -2.06
CA LYS A 147 13.96 3.95 -1.58
C LYS A 147 14.59 2.67 -1.03
N TYR A 148 13.81 1.76 -0.44
CA TYR A 148 14.28 0.49 0.11
C TYR A 148 14.68 -0.54 -0.95
N LYS A 149 14.32 -0.34 -2.24
CA LYS A 149 14.87 -1.13 -3.35
C LYS A 149 16.41 -1.03 -3.43
N LYS A 150 16.99 0.06 -2.91
CA LYS A 150 18.45 0.21 -2.76
C LYS A 150 19.07 -0.89 -1.89
N LEU A 151 18.33 -1.43 -0.92
CA LEU A 151 18.76 -2.53 -0.07
C LEU A 151 18.49 -3.89 -0.72
N SER A 152 17.25 -4.12 -1.13
CA SER A 152 16.79 -5.28 -1.88
C SER A 152 15.40 -5.04 -2.45
N ASN A 153 15.12 -5.54 -3.66
CA ASN A 153 13.78 -5.51 -4.23
C ASN A 153 12.78 -6.32 -3.40
N ASP A 154 13.24 -7.38 -2.73
CA ASP A 154 12.37 -8.21 -1.90
C ASP A 154 11.90 -7.49 -0.64
N ILE A 155 12.74 -6.61 -0.04
CA ILE A 155 12.32 -5.79 1.10
C ILE A 155 11.13 -4.91 0.71
N PHE A 156 11.21 -4.29 -0.47
CA PHE A 156 10.11 -3.51 -1.02
C PHE A 156 8.84 -4.36 -1.20
N LEU A 157 8.97 -5.59 -1.74
CA LEU A 157 7.84 -6.49 -1.93
C LEU A 157 7.21 -6.95 -0.61
N GLU A 158 8.02 -7.31 0.39
CA GLU A 158 7.52 -7.75 1.69
C GLU A 158 6.82 -6.60 2.42
N LEU A 159 7.39 -5.39 2.41
CA LEU A 159 6.79 -4.21 3.06
C LEU A 159 5.49 -3.80 2.35
N SER A 160 5.45 -3.87 1.02
CA SER A 160 4.25 -3.63 0.22
C SER A 160 3.14 -4.63 0.53
N LYS A 161 3.47 -5.93 0.65
CA LYS A 161 2.51 -6.98 1.03
C LYS A 161 2.01 -6.79 2.46
N GLY A 162 2.90 -6.43 3.39
CA GLY A 162 2.54 -6.09 4.77
C GLY A 162 1.50 -4.97 4.83
N ARG A 163 1.75 -3.86 4.12
CA ARG A 163 0.80 -2.74 3.99
C ARG A 163 -0.53 -3.17 3.37
N GLY A 164 -0.48 -3.96 2.29
CA GLY A 164 -1.67 -4.46 1.63
C GLY A 164 -2.53 -5.32 2.55
N LEU A 165 -1.92 -6.26 3.28
CA LEU A 165 -2.66 -7.08 4.25
C LEU A 165 -3.27 -6.25 5.37
N PHE A 166 -2.52 -5.27 5.87
CA PHE A 166 -3.02 -4.36 6.89
C PHE A 166 -4.22 -3.53 6.40
N SER A 167 -4.20 -3.01 5.16
CA SER A 167 -5.34 -2.26 4.59
C SER A 167 -6.58 -3.13 4.37
N HIS A 168 -6.40 -4.45 4.26
CA HIS A 168 -7.47 -5.44 4.25
C HIS A 168 -7.89 -5.93 5.65
N GLY A 169 -7.35 -5.34 6.71
CA GLY A 169 -7.69 -5.70 8.09
C GLY A 169 -7.08 -7.03 8.56
N ILE A 170 -6.02 -7.51 7.91
CA ILE A 170 -5.31 -8.74 8.26
C ILE A 170 -4.04 -8.35 9.05
N GLY A 171 -4.13 -8.39 10.38
CA GLY A 171 -3.10 -7.89 11.30
C GLY A 171 -1.94 -8.88 11.55
N VAL A 172 -2.24 -10.13 11.87
CA VAL A 172 -1.19 -11.15 12.11
C VAL A 172 -0.44 -11.41 10.80
N GLY A 173 -1.18 -11.47 9.68
CA GLY A 173 -0.58 -11.62 8.36
C GLY A 173 0.40 -10.49 8.04
N SER A 174 0.05 -9.23 8.32
CA SER A 174 0.96 -8.11 8.07
C SER A 174 2.21 -8.14 8.94
N PHE A 175 2.11 -8.61 10.20
CA PHE A 175 3.26 -8.82 11.10
C PHE A 175 4.26 -9.86 10.57
N VAL A 176 3.78 -10.91 9.90
CA VAL A 176 4.66 -11.94 9.30
C VAL A 176 5.62 -11.29 8.28
N TYR A 177 5.13 -10.39 7.45
CA TYR A 177 5.96 -9.69 6.46
C TYR A 177 6.99 -8.77 7.11
N LEU A 178 6.59 -8.01 8.14
CA LEU A 178 7.53 -7.15 8.89
C LEU A 178 8.62 -7.97 9.59
N ARG A 179 8.28 -9.13 10.17
CA ARG A 179 9.25 -10.05 10.76
C ARG A 179 10.24 -10.59 9.73
N ARG A 180 9.76 -11.00 8.55
CA ARG A 180 10.61 -11.50 7.45
C ARG A 180 11.63 -10.46 6.99
N ILE A 181 11.27 -9.18 6.96
CA ILE A 181 12.20 -8.09 6.65
C ILE A 181 13.41 -8.15 7.58
N ILE A 182 13.18 -8.16 8.90
CA ILE A 182 14.26 -8.23 9.89
C ILE A 182 15.05 -9.53 9.75
N GLU A 183 14.37 -10.68 9.74
CA GLU A 183 15.06 -11.98 9.80
C GLU A 183 15.84 -12.29 8.51
N ASN A 184 15.18 -12.19 7.36
CA ASN A 184 15.72 -12.71 6.10
C ASN A 184 16.59 -11.70 5.34
N TYR A 185 16.33 -10.40 5.51
CA TYR A 185 16.97 -9.37 4.69
C TYR A 185 17.91 -8.47 5.47
N ILE A 186 17.74 -8.37 6.79
CA ILE A 186 18.65 -7.61 7.65
C ILE A 186 19.62 -8.52 8.39
N VAL A 187 19.12 -9.49 9.17
CA VAL A 187 19.94 -10.28 10.08
C VAL A 187 20.64 -11.44 9.37
N LYS A 188 19.91 -12.27 8.62
CA LYS A 188 20.47 -13.47 7.99
C LYS A 188 21.64 -13.20 7.03
N PRO A 189 21.62 -12.17 6.17
CA PRO A 189 22.76 -11.88 5.29
C PRO A 189 24.04 -11.56 6.07
N GLU A 190 23.93 -10.79 7.16
CA GLU A 190 25.08 -10.41 7.98
C GLU A 190 25.60 -11.58 8.83
N LEU A 191 24.70 -12.43 9.36
CA LEU A 191 25.12 -13.67 10.04
C LEU A 191 25.88 -14.61 9.09
N ASN A 192 25.44 -14.71 7.83
CA ASN A 192 26.12 -15.53 6.84
C ASN A 192 27.54 -15.03 6.55
N LYS A 193 27.76 -13.70 6.52
CA LYS A 193 29.10 -13.11 6.35
C LYS A 193 30.03 -13.49 7.51
N LEU A 194 29.57 -13.37 8.75
CA LEU A 194 30.34 -13.79 9.94
C LEU A 194 30.73 -15.28 9.88
N GLY A 195 29.80 -16.15 9.48
CA GLY A 195 30.07 -17.58 9.34
C GLY A 195 31.12 -17.90 8.26
N THR A 196 31.16 -17.13 7.16
CA THR A 196 32.16 -17.30 6.10
C THR A 196 33.54 -16.74 6.46
N GLN A 197 33.62 -15.78 7.39
CA GLN A 197 34.88 -15.21 7.87
C GLN A 197 35.55 -16.07 8.97
N HIS A 198 35.04 -17.28 9.23
CA HIS A 198 35.54 -18.26 10.20
C HIS A 198 35.57 -17.78 11.67
N GLU A 199 34.89 -16.68 12.02
CA GLU A 199 34.85 -16.20 13.41
C GLU A 199 33.93 -17.05 14.32
N ILE A 200 32.86 -17.66 13.77
CA ILE A 200 31.89 -18.48 14.52
C ILE A 200 31.30 -19.57 13.61
N THR A 201 31.10 -20.79 14.11
CA THR A 201 30.49 -21.87 13.31
C THR A 201 28.97 -21.67 13.12
N PRO A 202 28.38 -22.11 11.98
CA PRO A 202 26.93 -22.01 11.74
C PRO A 202 26.07 -22.69 12.82
N GLU A 203 26.58 -23.76 13.44
CA GLU A 203 25.92 -24.51 14.50
C GLU A 203 25.87 -23.72 15.81
N GLU A 204 26.95 -23.03 16.17
CA GLU A 204 27.01 -22.12 17.32
C GLU A 204 26.10 -20.90 17.12
N LEU A 205 26.06 -20.37 15.90
CA LEU A 205 25.11 -19.31 15.52
C LEU A 205 23.67 -19.78 15.65
N SER A 206 23.33 -21.01 15.24
CA SER A 206 21.95 -21.51 15.31
C SER A 206 21.39 -21.57 16.74
N LYS A 207 22.23 -21.94 17.71
CA LYS A 207 21.86 -22.16 19.13
C LYS A 207 21.64 -20.87 19.92
N LYS A 208 22.15 -19.74 19.44
CA LYS A 208 22.01 -18.43 20.10
C LYS A 208 20.59 -17.87 19.96
N ASP A 209 20.13 -17.21 21.01
CA ASP A 209 18.85 -16.48 20.96
C ASP A 209 18.95 -15.33 19.93
N PHE A 210 17.82 -14.95 19.34
CA PHE A 210 17.78 -13.87 18.36
C PHE A 210 18.34 -12.56 18.93
N LYS A 211 18.10 -12.28 20.21
CA LYS A 211 18.64 -11.10 20.91
C LYS A 211 20.17 -11.12 21.03
N GLU A 212 20.77 -12.30 21.11
CA GLU A 212 22.23 -12.48 21.13
C GLU A 212 22.80 -12.32 19.73
N LYS A 213 22.13 -12.87 18.71
CA LYS A 213 22.49 -12.67 17.30
C LYS A 213 22.53 -11.19 16.94
N LEU A 214 21.56 -10.40 17.38
CA LEU A 214 21.55 -8.94 17.16
C LEU A 214 22.77 -8.25 17.80
N ASN A 215 23.21 -8.67 18.98
CA ASN A 215 24.40 -8.09 19.62
C ASN A 215 25.69 -8.38 18.85
N LEU A 216 25.81 -9.59 18.29
CA LEU A 216 26.98 -9.98 17.49
C LEU A 216 27.11 -9.15 16.21
N LEU A 217 25.99 -8.66 15.68
CA LEU A 217 25.94 -7.86 14.46
C LEU A 217 26.08 -6.35 14.70
N LYS A 218 26.39 -5.93 15.93
CA LYS A 218 26.48 -4.49 16.24
C LYS A 218 27.54 -3.82 15.34
N GLY A 219 27.16 -2.74 14.67
CA GLY A 219 27.98 -2.02 13.70
C GLY A 219 27.77 -2.45 12.24
N GLU A 220 27.29 -3.66 12.00
CA GLU A 220 26.93 -4.16 10.66
C GLU A 220 25.44 -4.00 10.35
N ILE A 221 24.61 -3.90 11.39
CA ILE A 221 23.18 -3.60 11.28
C ILE A 221 22.80 -2.31 12.02
N SER A 222 21.62 -1.77 11.70
CA SER A 222 20.98 -0.63 12.36
C SER A 222 21.10 -0.70 13.88
N ASP A 223 21.70 0.35 14.46
CA ASP A 223 21.84 0.50 15.90
C ASP A 223 20.47 0.58 16.57
N PHE A 224 19.50 1.23 15.92
CA PHE A 224 18.13 1.29 16.42
C PHE A 224 17.53 -0.11 16.63
N LEU A 225 17.76 -1.07 15.74
CA LEU A 225 17.31 -2.46 15.92
C LEU A 225 18.01 -3.15 17.10
N VAL A 226 19.33 -2.96 17.24
CA VAL A 226 20.13 -3.58 18.30
C VAL A 226 19.73 -3.05 19.67
N GLU A 227 19.51 -1.75 19.78
CA GLU A 227 19.06 -1.07 21.01
C GLU A 227 17.61 -1.40 21.36
N ASN A 228 16.75 -1.53 20.36
CA ASN A 228 15.31 -1.73 20.53
C ASN A 228 14.86 -3.17 20.21
N LYS A 229 15.46 -4.16 20.87
CA LYS A 229 15.10 -5.60 20.74
C LYS A 229 13.62 -5.93 21.00
N LYS A 230 12.89 -5.00 21.64
CA LYS A 230 11.42 -5.05 21.79
C LYS A 230 10.70 -5.10 20.44
N ILE A 231 11.25 -4.52 19.37
CA ILE A 231 10.68 -4.55 18.02
C ILE A 231 10.58 -5.99 17.51
N TYR A 232 11.66 -6.77 17.64
CA TYR A 232 11.60 -8.18 17.28
C TYR A 232 10.68 -8.98 18.22
N SER A 233 10.74 -8.67 19.52
CA SER A 233 9.91 -9.35 20.52
C SER A 233 8.40 -9.18 20.22
N ILE A 234 7.97 -7.98 19.82
CA ILE A 234 6.56 -7.72 19.46
C ILE A 234 6.16 -8.39 18.14
N LEU A 235 7.08 -8.44 17.16
CA LEU A 235 6.86 -9.15 15.89
C LEU A 235 6.73 -10.66 16.09
N SER A 236 7.56 -11.24 16.95
CA SER A 236 7.49 -12.65 17.32
C SER A 236 6.18 -12.97 18.06
N LYS A 237 5.83 -12.17 19.08
CA LYS A 237 4.55 -12.31 19.79
C LYS A 237 3.34 -12.13 18.90
N GLY A 238 3.42 -11.23 17.91
CA GLY A 238 2.35 -11.00 16.95
C GLY A 238 1.93 -12.25 16.17
N ILE A 239 2.82 -13.24 16.03
CA ILE A 239 2.54 -14.46 15.28
C ILE A 239 2.07 -15.60 16.20
N HIS A 240 2.46 -15.58 17.47
CA HIS A 240 2.25 -16.70 18.39
C HIS A 240 1.21 -16.44 19.48
N GLU A 241 1.01 -15.17 19.87
CA GLU A 241 0.29 -14.80 21.09
C GLU A 241 -0.78 -13.73 20.88
N LEU A 242 -0.56 -12.75 20.00
CA LEU A 242 -1.47 -11.62 19.82
C LEU A 242 -2.66 -11.97 18.93
N THR A 243 -3.79 -11.34 19.22
CA THR A 243 -5.01 -11.40 18.39
C THR A 243 -4.91 -10.50 17.15
N GLU A 244 -5.82 -10.70 16.20
CA GLU A 244 -5.88 -9.91 14.96
C GLU A 244 -6.06 -8.41 15.21
N ASP A 245 -6.93 -8.05 16.16
CA ASP A 245 -7.20 -6.66 16.52
C ASP A 245 -6.02 -5.99 17.25
N GLU A 246 -5.31 -6.73 18.09
CA GLU A 246 -4.08 -6.23 18.71
C GLU A 246 -2.99 -5.98 17.68
N CYS A 247 -2.79 -6.91 16.74
CA CYS A 247 -1.82 -6.74 15.65
C CYS A 247 -2.18 -5.53 14.78
N LYS A 248 -3.46 -5.37 14.41
CA LYS A 248 -3.92 -4.17 13.67
C LYS A 248 -3.61 -2.88 14.44
N THR A 249 -3.90 -2.84 15.74
CA THR A 249 -3.66 -1.65 16.57
C THR A 249 -2.17 -1.30 16.65
N LYS A 250 -1.31 -2.31 16.72
CA LYS A 250 0.14 -2.15 16.87
C LYS A 250 0.86 -1.92 15.53
N TYR A 251 0.30 -2.37 14.40
CA TYR A 251 0.96 -2.37 13.09
C TYR A 251 1.52 -0.99 12.68
N PRO A 252 0.78 0.13 12.75
CA PRO A 252 1.30 1.42 12.27
C PRO A 252 2.57 1.88 13.01
N VAL A 253 2.69 1.53 14.29
CA VAL A 253 3.89 1.86 15.08
C VAL A 253 5.05 0.93 14.70
N VAL A 254 4.79 -0.37 14.58
CA VAL A 254 5.82 -1.36 14.23
C VAL A 254 6.35 -1.12 12.81
N GLU A 255 5.49 -0.76 11.87
CA GLU A 255 5.88 -0.38 10.50
C GLU A 255 6.85 0.80 10.50
N LYS A 256 6.56 1.87 11.25
CA LYS A 256 7.48 3.01 11.38
C LYS A 256 8.82 2.62 11.99
N CYS A 257 8.83 1.67 12.94
CA CYS A 257 10.07 1.12 13.46
C CYS A 257 10.86 0.37 12.38
N ILE A 258 10.20 -0.42 11.53
CA ILE A 258 10.85 -1.09 10.39
C ILE A 258 11.41 -0.06 9.41
N GLU A 259 10.66 0.99 9.10
CA GLU A 259 11.15 2.06 8.22
C GLU A 259 12.42 2.74 8.77
N MET A 260 12.45 3.08 10.06
CA MET A 260 13.65 3.61 10.72
C MET A 260 14.85 2.67 10.59
N ILE A 261 14.64 1.37 10.82
CA ILE A 261 15.69 0.35 10.66
C ILE A 261 16.21 0.34 9.22
N LEU A 262 15.31 0.34 8.23
CA LEU A 262 15.69 0.30 6.82
C LEU A 262 16.41 1.58 6.38
N ASP A 263 16.01 2.74 6.91
CA ASP A 263 16.69 4.02 6.63
C ASP A 263 18.13 4.02 7.18
N GLU A 264 18.34 3.61 8.44
CA GLU A 264 19.68 3.46 8.99
C GLU A 264 20.54 2.47 8.21
N GLN A 265 19.94 1.38 7.72
CA GLN A 265 20.64 0.38 6.90
C GLN A 265 21.11 0.93 5.56
N ILE A 266 20.32 1.80 4.92
CA ILE A 266 20.75 2.51 3.71
C ILE A 266 21.95 3.40 4.06
N GLU A 267 21.87 4.16 5.15
CA GLU A 267 22.96 5.04 5.57
C GLU A 267 24.25 4.27 5.86
N LEU A 268 24.18 3.14 6.57
CA LEU A 268 25.33 2.30 6.87
C LEU A 268 26.03 1.85 5.58
N LYS A 269 25.27 1.34 4.61
CA LYS A 269 25.82 0.90 3.31
C LYS A 269 26.38 2.05 2.48
N GLU A 270 25.72 3.21 2.47
CA GLU A 270 26.21 4.39 1.75
C GLU A 270 27.49 4.95 2.40
N LYS A 271 27.57 4.98 3.73
CA LYS A 271 28.78 5.36 4.49
C LYS A 271 29.94 4.38 4.21
N ALA A 272 29.69 3.08 4.20
CA ALA A 272 30.71 2.07 3.90
C ALA A 272 31.27 2.22 2.48
N LYS A 273 30.40 2.38 1.47
CA LYS A 273 30.82 2.62 0.08
C LYS A 273 31.68 3.88 -0.07
N LYS A 274 31.26 5.00 0.54
CA LYS A 274 32.02 6.25 0.51
C LYS A 274 33.40 6.11 1.12
N LYS A 275 33.53 5.38 2.25
CA LYS A 275 34.83 5.11 2.88
C LYS A 275 35.73 4.29 1.96
N GLU A 276 35.19 3.26 1.31
CA GLU A 276 35.96 2.42 0.38
C GLU A 276 36.44 3.22 -0.84
N GLU A 277 35.59 4.06 -1.41
CA GLU A 277 35.93 4.92 -2.55
C GLU A 277 37.01 5.94 -2.19
N LEU A 278 36.89 6.61 -1.04
CA LEU A 278 37.91 7.52 -0.54
C LEU A 278 39.23 6.81 -0.25
N ALA A 279 39.21 5.59 0.29
CA ALA A 279 40.40 4.81 0.54
C ALA A 279 41.14 4.45 -0.76
N LYS A 280 40.40 4.14 -1.84
CA LYS A 280 40.98 3.91 -3.18
C LYS A 280 41.62 5.19 -3.73
N GLN A 281 40.91 6.31 -3.68
CA GLN A 281 41.44 7.61 -4.12
C GLN A 281 42.69 8.02 -3.32
N LEU A 282 42.72 7.78 -2.01
CA LEU A 282 43.89 8.03 -1.19
C LEU A 282 45.10 7.18 -1.60
N ASN A 283 44.89 5.91 -1.95
CA ASN A 283 45.96 5.03 -2.44
C ASN A 283 46.45 5.40 -3.85
N GLU A 284 45.64 6.08 -4.66
CA GLU A 284 46.04 6.59 -5.99
C GLU A 284 46.87 7.88 -5.90
N LEU A 285 46.79 8.59 -4.77
CA LEU A 285 47.60 9.79 -4.49
C LEU A 285 49.01 9.46 -3.95
N SER A 286 49.26 8.20 -3.60
CA SER A 286 50.55 7.68 -3.12
C SER A 286 51.31 6.94 -4.21
#